data_AF-A0A2V7NAF5-F1
#
_entry.id   AF-A0A2V7NAF5-F1
#
_cell.length_a   1.000
_cell.length_b   1.000
_cell.length_c   1.000
_cell.angle_alpha   90.00
_cell.angle_beta   90.00
_cell.angle_gamma   90.00
#
_symmetry.space_group_name_H-M   'P 1'
#
loop_
_entity.id
_entity.type
_entity.pdbx_description
1 polymer ?
#
loop_
_entity_poly.entity_id
_entity_poly.type
_entity_poly.pdbx_seq_one_letter_code
_entity_poly.pdbx_strand_id
1 'polypeptide(L)'
;MASRDLLGVVTSYSSLRPPARPCGGLGRGPGPRQPRYKLVSIIPRLGAARPPVGGGKPVPPKRVAARSQGRTRYALHLPMSNAPTPSRSPLVLLVNAHEWSSRAFESILGPAGYAVLKAYSGREALAGAHRVRLDAVVLDTELPDVDAFTLCRALRVDPDITASTPIFLTTPGPTLRTELLEGLRAGANGLWGQPLDTEHFLLRLEGHLRAKLDADRAREHSLFDERTGLYTAAALQRRVRELAAQAERLGTALTCVALAPDGEPPARGDDGPGSDSRIESLGRMLRTAGRMSDTVGRAGPREFAVLAPQTSAAGAVGLGERLARAVGDLTRAAGEPPLRLRAGYETALGVRRGSAQPTEVVVRALAALRASEADPRGSWIRCFEG
;
A
#
# COMPACT_ATOMS: atom_id res chain seq x y z
N MET A 1 46.79 22.47 -7.04
CA MET A 1 47.07 21.48 -5.99
C MET A 1 46.18 21.76 -4.79
N ALA A 2 45.42 20.73 -4.39
CA ALA A 2 44.69 20.53 -3.14
C ALA A 2 43.66 21.59 -2.68
N SER A 3 42.41 21.30 -3.06
CA SER A 3 41.17 21.79 -2.44
C SER A 3 40.95 21.13 -1.07
N ARG A 4 40.43 21.89 -0.12
CA ARG A 4 40.15 21.48 1.27
C ARG A 4 38.68 21.80 1.61
N ASP A 5 37.92 20.74 1.82
CA ASP A 5 36.96 20.50 2.91
C ASP A 5 35.85 21.51 3.31
N LEU A 6 34.63 20.95 3.24
CA LEU A 6 33.62 20.82 4.31
C LEU A 6 32.65 21.96 4.64
N LEU A 7 31.40 21.67 4.23
CA LEU A 7 30.14 21.67 4.99
C LEU A 7 29.87 22.77 6.03
N GLY A 8 28.82 23.54 5.72
CA GLY A 8 28.07 24.35 6.66
C GLY A 8 27.15 23.53 7.55
N VAL A 9 27.15 23.92 8.82
CA VAL A 9 26.15 23.60 9.85
C VAL A 9 25.66 24.97 10.36
N VAL A 10 24.35 25.12 10.52
CA VAL A 10 23.67 25.57 11.77
C VAL A 10 22.20 25.88 11.47
N THR A 11 21.42 25.38 12.41
CA THR A 11 19.97 25.29 12.60
C THR A 11 19.32 26.59 13.11
N SER A 12 17.98 26.61 12.95
CA SER A 12 16.96 27.25 13.80
C SER A 12 16.54 28.71 13.61
N TYR A 13 15.22 28.88 13.80
CA TYR A 13 14.36 30.02 14.20
C TYR A 13 13.11 30.01 13.30
N SER A 14 11.86 30.21 13.72
CA SER A 14 11.18 30.35 15.01
C SER A 14 9.68 30.34 14.72
N SER A 15 8.91 29.79 15.65
CA SER A 15 7.47 29.91 15.78
C SER A 15 7.02 31.36 15.99
N LEU A 16 5.88 31.76 15.39
CA LEU A 16 5.12 32.94 15.79
C LEU A 16 3.61 32.67 15.67
N ARG A 17 2.90 32.94 16.77
CA ARG A 17 1.45 32.89 16.99
C ARG A 17 0.71 34.02 16.24
N PRO A 18 -0.61 33.87 15.98
CA PRO A 18 -1.40 34.87 15.27
C PRO A 18 -2.03 35.91 16.22
N PRO A 19 -2.39 37.12 15.73
CA PRO A 19 -3.22 38.04 16.48
C PRO A 19 -4.70 38.02 16.05
N ALA A 20 -5.52 38.53 16.97
CA ALA A 20 -6.97 38.52 17.03
C ALA A 20 -7.68 39.40 16.00
N ARG A 21 -8.96 39.07 15.75
CA ARG A 21 -9.94 39.86 14.98
C ARG A 21 -10.64 40.90 15.87
N PRO A 22 -11.14 41.99 15.26
CA PRO A 22 -12.40 42.60 15.69
C PRO A 22 -13.47 42.66 14.59
N CYS A 23 -14.71 42.70 15.04
CA CYS A 23 -15.95 42.81 14.26
C CYS A 23 -16.22 44.24 13.76
N GLY A 24 -16.93 44.38 12.63
CA GLY A 24 -17.72 45.58 12.32
C GLY A 24 -17.97 45.88 10.84
N GLY A 25 -19.25 45.97 10.44
CA GLY A 25 -19.72 47.06 9.57
C GLY A 25 -19.92 46.83 8.06
N LEU A 26 -21.18 46.58 7.68
CA LEU A 26 -21.94 46.88 6.45
C LEU A 26 -21.29 47.70 5.29
N GLY A 27 -21.49 47.24 4.05
CA GLY A 27 -21.40 48.05 2.82
C GLY A 27 -21.85 47.29 1.55
N ARG A 28 -22.86 47.81 0.83
CA ARG A 28 -23.44 47.24 -0.41
C ARG A 28 -22.73 47.74 -1.69
N GLY A 29 -22.45 46.80 -2.61
CA GLY A 29 -22.44 46.94 -4.09
C GLY A 29 -21.18 47.51 -4.77
N PRO A 30 -21.03 47.44 -6.12
CA PRO A 30 -21.62 46.53 -7.12
C PRO A 30 -20.54 45.67 -7.85
N GLY A 31 -20.94 44.55 -8.45
CA GLY A 31 -20.03 43.58 -9.10
C GLY A 31 -19.50 43.98 -10.48
N PRO A 32 -18.42 43.34 -10.98
CA PRO A 32 -18.01 43.43 -12.37
C PRO A 32 -18.44 42.24 -13.23
N ARG A 33 -18.68 42.58 -14.50
CA ARG A 33 -19.29 41.82 -15.59
C ARG A 33 -18.36 40.75 -16.16
N GLN A 34 -18.89 39.57 -16.45
CA GLN A 34 -18.23 38.55 -17.29
C GLN A 34 -18.58 38.76 -18.78
N PRO A 35 -17.65 38.54 -19.73
CA PRO A 35 -17.92 38.62 -21.15
C PRO A 35 -18.64 37.36 -21.67
N ARG A 36 -19.65 37.59 -22.53
CA ARG A 36 -20.41 36.57 -23.26
C ARG A 36 -19.71 36.23 -24.58
N TYR A 37 -19.36 34.97 -24.82
CA TYR A 37 -19.03 34.46 -26.15
C TYR A 37 -20.24 33.72 -26.75
N LYS A 38 -20.65 34.14 -27.96
CA LYS A 38 -21.68 33.50 -28.80
C LYS A 38 -21.02 32.39 -29.63
N LEU A 39 -21.55 31.17 -29.57
CA LEU A 39 -21.22 30.12 -30.53
C LEU A 39 -22.25 30.11 -31.67
N VAL A 40 -21.77 30.22 -32.90
CA VAL A 40 -22.52 30.07 -34.15
C VAL A 40 -22.51 28.60 -34.54
N SER A 41 -23.68 27.97 -34.74
CA SER A 41 -23.78 26.61 -35.28
C SER A 41 -23.95 26.66 -36.80
N ILE A 42 -23.03 26.02 -37.53
CA ILE A 42 -23.15 25.75 -38.97
C ILE A 42 -23.67 24.31 -39.12
N ILE A 43 -24.80 24.14 -39.80
CA ILE A 43 -25.36 22.83 -40.20
C ILE A 43 -25.18 22.70 -41.72
N PRO A 44 -24.54 21.64 -42.25
CA PRO A 44 -24.53 21.41 -43.70
C PRO A 44 -25.84 20.75 -44.15
N ARG A 45 -26.42 21.28 -45.24
CA ARG A 45 -27.48 20.64 -46.02
C ARG A 45 -26.85 19.58 -46.93
N LEU A 46 -27.39 18.36 -46.94
CA LEU A 46 -27.13 17.36 -47.97
C LEU A 46 -28.44 16.96 -48.65
N GLY A 47 -28.39 17.01 -49.98
CA GLY A 47 -29.52 16.97 -50.89
C GLY A 47 -30.04 15.58 -51.21
N ALA A 48 -31.23 15.58 -51.79
CA ALA A 48 -32.03 14.44 -52.16
C ALA A 48 -31.48 13.68 -53.38
N ALA A 49 -31.59 12.35 -53.33
CA ALA A 49 -31.61 11.49 -54.52
C ALA A 49 -32.65 10.37 -54.31
N ARG A 50 -33.56 10.20 -55.27
CA ARG A 50 -34.58 9.14 -55.36
C ARG A 50 -34.03 7.90 -56.06
N PRO A 51 -34.57 6.71 -55.74
CA PRO A 51 -34.87 5.70 -56.77
C PRO A 51 -36.31 5.12 -56.62
N PRO A 52 -36.77 4.25 -57.54
CA PRO A 52 -38.16 4.24 -58.03
C PRO A 52 -39.12 3.26 -57.34
N VAL A 53 -40.37 3.37 -57.80
CA VAL A 53 -41.63 2.82 -57.27
C VAL A 53 -41.93 1.39 -57.74
N GLY A 54 -42.48 0.60 -56.81
CA GLY A 54 -43.31 -0.60 -57.04
C GLY A 54 -43.47 -1.30 -55.68
N GLY A 55 -44.63 -1.69 -55.15
CA GLY A 55 -46.03 -1.70 -55.55
C GLY A 55 -46.75 -2.45 -54.42
N GLY A 56 -47.75 -1.86 -53.77
CA GLY A 56 -48.45 -2.49 -52.64
C GLY A 56 -49.25 -1.49 -51.79
N LYS A 57 -50.56 -1.76 -51.65
CA LYS A 57 -51.61 -0.90 -51.07
C LYS A 57 -51.50 -0.70 -49.52
N PRO A 58 -52.22 0.29 -48.96
CA PRO A 58 -51.81 1.03 -47.76
C PRO A 58 -52.45 0.54 -46.45
N VAL A 59 -51.74 0.72 -45.34
CA VAL A 59 -52.29 0.68 -43.97
C VAL A 59 -52.10 2.07 -43.36
N PRO A 60 -53.14 2.70 -42.76
CA PRO A 60 -53.06 4.10 -42.32
C PRO A 60 -52.16 4.25 -41.07
N PRO A 61 -51.31 5.29 -40.99
CA PRO A 61 -50.55 5.56 -39.78
C PRO A 61 -51.41 6.26 -38.72
N LYS A 62 -51.42 5.70 -37.50
CA LYS A 62 -51.88 6.42 -36.31
C LYS A 62 -50.94 7.60 -36.05
N ARG A 63 -51.51 8.80 -36.02
CA ARG A 63 -50.84 10.03 -35.56
C ARG A 63 -50.24 9.82 -34.17
N VAL A 64 -48.93 10.01 -34.05
CA VAL A 64 -48.32 10.39 -32.77
C VAL A 64 -47.60 11.72 -33.00
N ALA A 65 -48.04 12.71 -32.24
CA ALA A 65 -47.60 14.09 -32.30
C ALA A 65 -46.12 14.21 -31.97
N ALA A 66 -45.43 15.07 -32.71
CA ALA A 66 -44.11 15.56 -32.37
C ALA A 66 -44.17 16.30 -31.02
N ARG A 67 -43.40 15.80 -30.05
CA ARG A 67 -42.95 16.60 -28.90
C ARG A 67 -41.43 16.67 -28.93
N SER A 68 -40.96 17.86 -29.27
CA SER A 68 -39.62 18.36 -29.00
C SER A 68 -39.37 18.40 -27.49
N GLN A 69 -38.46 17.60 -26.97
CA GLN A 69 -37.96 17.78 -25.60
C GLN A 69 -36.56 17.16 -25.43
N GLY A 70 -35.62 18.00 -25.01
CA GLY A 70 -34.53 17.63 -24.09
C GLY A 70 -33.35 16.85 -24.66
N ARG A 71 -32.30 17.56 -25.05
CA ARG A 71 -30.92 17.06 -24.92
C ARG A 71 -30.65 16.80 -23.44
N THR A 72 -30.89 15.58 -22.98
CA THR A 72 -30.45 15.15 -21.66
C THR A 72 -28.95 14.89 -21.75
N ARG A 73 -28.17 15.79 -21.14
CA ARG A 73 -26.79 15.50 -20.76
C ARG A 73 -26.82 14.26 -19.88
N TYR A 74 -26.19 13.17 -20.31
CA TYR A 74 -25.81 12.09 -19.41
C TYR A 74 -24.75 12.65 -18.46
N ALA A 75 -25.19 13.28 -17.37
CA ALA A 75 -24.38 13.36 -16.18
C ALA A 75 -24.29 11.92 -15.65
N LEU A 76 -23.16 11.26 -15.91
CA LEU A 76 -22.80 10.00 -15.26
C LEU A 76 -22.59 10.28 -13.77
N HIS A 77 -23.70 10.39 -13.06
CA HIS A 77 -23.73 10.21 -11.62
C HIS A 77 -24.55 8.94 -11.41
N LEU A 78 -23.90 7.78 -11.58
CA LEU A 78 -24.42 6.55 -11.00
C LEU A 78 -24.04 6.56 -9.51
N PRO A 79 -24.99 6.64 -8.57
CA PRO A 79 -24.71 6.34 -7.19
C PRO A 79 -24.72 4.81 -7.07
N MET A 80 -23.59 4.18 -7.34
CA MET A 80 -23.33 2.81 -6.91
C MET A 80 -22.15 2.81 -5.96
N SER A 81 -22.38 3.21 -4.72
CA SER A 81 -21.39 2.97 -3.67
C SER A 81 -22.04 2.85 -2.30
N ASN A 82 -22.07 1.62 -1.80
CA ASN A 82 -21.95 1.37 -0.36
C ASN A 82 -20.52 0.88 -0.03
N ALA A 83 -19.55 1.16 -0.92
CA ALA A 83 -18.16 0.81 -0.70
C ALA A 83 -17.47 1.96 0.03
N PRO A 84 -16.76 1.69 1.15
CA PRO A 84 -16.01 2.73 1.83
C PRO A 84 -14.99 3.35 0.88
N THR A 85 -15.10 4.66 0.73
CA THR A 85 -14.22 5.50 -0.11
C THR A 85 -12.78 5.33 0.36
N PRO A 86 -11.80 5.13 -0.53
CA PRO A 86 -10.40 5.00 -0.12
C PRO A 86 -9.96 6.27 0.62
N SER A 87 -9.20 6.11 1.72
CA SER A 87 -8.73 7.21 2.57
C SER A 87 -7.66 8.09 1.91
N ARG A 88 -7.12 7.66 0.76
CA ARG A 88 -6.19 8.40 -0.11
C ARG A 88 -6.57 8.22 -1.57
N SER A 89 -6.18 9.16 -2.42
CA SER A 89 -6.21 8.97 -3.88
C SER A 89 -5.28 7.80 -4.26
N PRO A 90 -5.77 6.80 -5.02
CA PRO A 90 -4.92 5.70 -5.45
C PRO A 90 -3.80 6.20 -6.36
N LEU A 91 -2.58 5.74 -6.11
CA LEU A 91 -1.38 6.14 -6.82
C LEU A 91 -1.10 5.19 -7.99
N VAL A 92 -1.10 5.74 -9.21
CA VAL A 92 -0.78 5.03 -10.45
C VAL A 92 0.64 5.40 -10.87
N LEU A 93 1.51 4.41 -11.02
CA LEU A 93 2.77 4.58 -11.71
C LEU A 93 2.53 4.56 -13.22
N LEU A 94 2.82 5.66 -13.90
CA LEU A 94 2.72 5.81 -15.34
C LEU A 94 4.13 5.80 -15.94
N VAL A 95 4.46 4.75 -16.67
CA VAL A 95 5.75 4.58 -17.33
C VAL A 95 5.57 4.82 -18.82
N ASN A 96 6.12 5.92 -19.33
CA ASN A 96 6.02 6.28 -20.74
C ASN A 96 7.21 7.13 -21.16
N ALA A 97 7.87 6.80 -22.28
CA ALA A 97 9.03 7.53 -22.78
C ALA A 97 8.72 8.97 -23.21
N HIS A 98 7.46 9.27 -23.53
CA HIS A 98 7.03 10.52 -24.13
C HIS A 98 6.20 11.40 -23.19
N GLU A 99 6.73 12.59 -22.89
CA GLU A 99 6.08 13.53 -21.97
C GLU A 99 4.65 13.92 -22.38
N TRP A 100 4.40 14.09 -23.69
CA TRP A 100 3.07 14.44 -24.18
C TRP A 100 2.04 13.35 -23.90
N SER A 101 2.44 12.07 -24.04
CA SER A 101 1.59 10.93 -23.73
C SER A 101 1.35 10.82 -22.23
N SER A 102 2.40 11.03 -21.41
CA SER A 102 2.27 11.07 -19.95
C SER A 102 1.28 12.15 -19.48
N ARG A 103 1.32 13.33 -20.09
CA ARG A 103 0.39 14.44 -19.80
C ARG A 103 -1.03 14.12 -20.24
N ALA A 104 -1.22 13.43 -21.37
CA ALA A 104 -2.53 12.99 -21.83
C ALA A 104 -3.16 12.00 -20.83
N PHE A 105 -2.42 10.97 -20.42
CA PHE A 105 -2.87 10.03 -19.39
C PHE A 105 -3.16 10.70 -18.05
N GLU A 106 -2.31 11.64 -17.61
CA GLU A 106 -2.55 12.40 -16.38
C GLU A 106 -3.84 13.23 -16.47
N SER A 107 -4.15 13.83 -17.62
CA SER A 107 -5.39 14.57 -17.84
C SER A 107 -6.65 13.70 -17.80
N ILE A 108 -6.50 12.39 -17.97
CA ILE A 108 -7.56 11.38 -17.88
C ILE A 108 -7.67 10.87 -16.43
N LEU A 109 -6.54 10.49 -15.83
CA LEU A 109 -6.48 9.86 -14.51
C LEU A 109 -6.75 10.84 -13.36
N GLY A 110 -6.25 12.07 -13.45
CA GLY A 110 -6.40 13.09 -12.42
C GLY A 110 -7.87 13.43 -12.10
N PRO A 111 -8.69 13.80 -13.11
CA PRO A 111 -10.11 14.05 -12.90
C PRO A 111 -10.90 12.83 -12.40
N ALA A 112 -10.41 11.61 -12.67
CA ALA A 112 -10.98 10.38 -12.16
C ALA A 112 -10.56 10.07 -10.70
N GLY A 113 -9.77 10.93 -10.06
CA GLY A 113 -9.39 10.85 -8.65
C GLY A 113 -8.10 10.10 -8.36
N TYR A 114 -7.32 9.74 -9.39
CA TYR A 114 -6.05 9.05 -9.27
C TYR A 114 -4.88 10.05 -9.14
N ALA A 115 -3.93 9.73 -8.27
CA ALA A 115 -2.62 10.38 -8.25
C ALA A 115 -1.70 9.68 -9.25
N VAL A 116 -0.82 10.43 -9.93
CA VAL A 116 0.09 9.87 -10.95
C VAL A 116 1.53 10.10 -10.54
N LEU A 117 2.30 9.02 -10.44
CA LEU A 117 3.76 9.03 -10.40
C LEU A 117 4.28 8.73 -11.81
N LYS A 118 5.09 9.61 -12.38
CA LYS A 118 5.62 9.43 -13.74
C LYS A 118 7.01 8.82 -13.70
N ALA A 119 7.28 7.93 -14.65
CA ALA A 119 8.61 7.42 -14.98
C ALA A 119 8.78 7.43 -16.50
N TYR A 120 9.96 7.78 -16.99
CA TYR A 120 10.26 7.89 -18.42
C TYR A 120 11.14 6.76 -18.95
N SER A 121 11.55 5.85 -18.07
CA SER A 121 12.35 4.67 -18.38
C SER A 121 11.97 3.51 -17.46
N GLY A 122 12.33 2.29 -17.84
CA GLY A 122 12.12 1.12 -16.98
C GLY A 122 12.95 1.16 -15.71
N ARG A 123 14.17 1.69 -15.77
CA ARG A 123 15.00 1.94 -14.58
C ARG A 123 14.35 2.90 -13.59
N GLU A 124 13.79 4.00 -14.08
CA GLU A 124 13.04 4.94 -13.24
C GLU A 124 11.77 4.30 -12.66
N ALA A 125 11.09 3.44 -13.43
CA ALA A 125 9.90 2.73 -12.98
C ALA A 125 10.19 1.82 -11.77
N LEU A 126 11.25 1.00 -11.85
CA LEU A 126 11.69 0.15 -10.74
C LEU A 126 12.12 0.98 -9.53
N ALA A 127 12.93 2.03 -9.75
CA ALA A 127 13.34 2.92 -8.66
C ALA A 127 12.15 3.64 -8.00
N GLY A 128 11.11 3.99 -8.77
CA GLY A 128 9.87 4.57 -8.27
C GLY A 128 9.02 3.58 -7.49
N ALA A 129 8.92 2.34 -7.97
CA ALA A 129 8.20 1.24 -7.32
C ALA A 129 8.70 0.96 -5.89
N HIS A 130 10.02 0.97 -5.67
CA HIS A 130 10.61 0.75 -4.34
C HIS A 130 10.43 1.92 -3.36
N ARG A 131 10.12 3.12 -3.85
CA ARG A 131 10.04 4.32 -2.98
C ARG A 131 8.66 4.50 -2.36
N VAL A 132 7.61 4.07 -3.05
CA VAL A 132 6.22 4.39 -2.67
C VAL A 132 5.32 3.21 -2.99
N ARG A 133 4.35 2.92 -2.11
CA ARG A 133 3.31 1.91 -2.39
C ARG A 133 2.37 2.35 -3.51
N LEU A 134 2.48 1.66 -4.64
CA LEU A 134 1.67 1.82 -5.83
C LEU A 134 0.35 1.05 -5.74
N ASP A 135 -0.71 1.66 -6.28
CA ASP A 135 -2.03 1.05 -6.40
C ASP A 135 -2.28 0.45 -7.79
N ALA A 136 -1.67 1.01 -8.83
CA ALA A 136 -1.64 0.42 -10.18
C ALA A 136 -0.37 0.83 -10.93
N VAL A 137 -0.08 0.10 -12.01
CA VAL A 137 0.96 0.44 -12.98
C VAL A 137 0.36 0.51 -14.37
N VAL A 138 0.70 1.55 -15.12
CA VAL A 138 0.40 1.70 -16.55
C VAL A 138 1.74 1.82 -17.27
N LEU A 139 2.02 0.88 -18.15
CA LEU A 139 3.30 0.70 -18.81
C LEU A 139 3.15 0.86 -20.32
N ASP A 140 3.85 1.83 -20.90
CA ASP A 140 3.95 1.90 -22.35
C ASP A 140 4.82 0.76 -22.90
N THR A 141 4.45 0.22 -24.06
CA THR A 141 5.22 -0.83 -24.74
C THR A 141 6.51 -0.29 -25.37
N GLU A 142 6.55 1.02 -25.69
CA GLU A 142 7.73 1.68 -26.24
C GLU A 142 8.49 2.43 -25.14
N LEU A 143 9.49 1.76 -24.56
CA LEU A 143 10.41 2.32 -23.57
C LEU A 143 11.85 2.40 -24.12
N PRO A 144 12.66 3.36 -23.67
CA PRO A 144 13.97 3.62 -24.25
C PRO A 144 15.06 2.60 -23.86
N ASP A 145 14.91 1.95 -22.71
CA ASP A 145 15.97 1.18 -22.05
C ASP A 145 15.65 -0.30 -21.82
N VAL A 146 14.37 -0.68 -21.86
CA VAL A 146 13.94 -2.05 -21.58
C VAL A 146 12.69 -2.42 -22.36
N ASP A 147 12.59 -3.69 -22.75
CA ASP A 147 11.36 -4.26 -23.28
C ASP A 147 10.25 -4.25 -22.20
N ALA A 148 9.08 -3.73 -22.54
CA ALA A 148 7.98 -3.54 -21.61
C ALA A 148 7.44 -4.87 -21.04
N PHE A 149 7.42 -5.95 -21.82
CA PHE A 149 7.00 -7.27 -21.32
C PHE A 149 7.99 -7.82 -20.31
N THR A 150 9.29 -7.59 -20.53
CA THR A 150 10.36 -7.94 -19.59
C THR A 150 10.26 -7.13 -18.31
N LEU A 151 9.99 -5.83 -18.39
CA LEU A 151 9.74 -4.99 -17.23
C LEU A 151 8.47 -5.41 -16.47
N CYS A 152 7.40 -5.77 -17.17
CA CYS A 152 6.18 -6.31 -16.55
C CYS A 152 6.49 -7.59 -15.74
N ARG A 153 7.29 -8.51 -16.30
CA ARG A 153 7.73 -9.71 -15.58
C ARG A 153 8.57 -9.36 -14.34
N ALA A 154 9.48 -8.39 -14.47
CA ALA A 154 10.31 -7.93 -13.34
C ALA A 154 9.45 -7.35 -12.21
N LEU A 155 8.50 -6.46 -12.54
CA LEU A 155 7.55 -5.90 -11.56
C LEU A 155 6.66 -6.95 -10.90
N ARG A 156 6.39 -8.08 -11.57
CA ARG A 156 5.57 -9.17 -11.01
C ARG A 156 6.29 -10.03 -10.00
N VAL A 157 7.61 -10.11 -10.06
CA VAL A 157 8.44 -10.85 -9.09
C VAL A 157 9.04 -9.95 -8.01
N ASP A 158 8.75 -8.65 -8.08
CA ASP A 158 9.22 -7.66 -7.12
C ASP A 158 8.48 -7.78 -5.77
N PRO A 159 9.18 -7.88 -4.63
CA PRO A 159 8.56 -8.05 -3.33
C PRO A 159 7.74 -6.82 -2.87
N ASP A 160 8.03 -5.62 -3.37
CA ASP A 160 7.30 -4.40 -3.05
C ASP A 160 5.99 -4.28 -3.85
N ILE A 161 5.83 -5.06 -4.92
CA ILE A 161 4.64 -5.08 -5.77
C ILE A 161 3.79 -6.30 -5.46
N THR A 162 2.66 -6.06 -4.78
CA THR A 162 1.71 -7.14 -4.47
C THR A 162 1.17 -7.80 -5.74
N ALA A 163 0.93 -9.12 -5.70
CA ALA A 163 0.35 -9.88 -6.81
C ALA A 163 -1.01 -9.31 -7.30
N SER A 164 -1.76 -8.65 -6.41
CA SER A 164 -3.03 -7.99 -6.75
C SER A 164 -2.88 -6.58 -7.33
N THR A 165 -1.68 -6.00 -7.39
CA THR A 165 -1.45 -4.70 -8.06
C THR A 165 -1.71 -4.87 -9.55
N PRO A 166 -2.69 -4.18 -10.16
CA PRO A 166 -2.89 -4.27 -11.58
C PRO A 166 -1.75 -3.60 -12.36
N ILE A 167 -1.32 -4.27 -13.44
CA ILE A 167 -0.36 -3.76 -14.41
C ILE A 167 -1.04 -3.75 -15.77
N PHE A 168 -1.23 -2.57 -16.35
CA PHE A 168 -1.82 -2.41 -17.67
C PHE A 168 -0.75 -1.98 -18.67
N LEU A 169 -0.79 -2.55 -19.87
CA LEU A 169 0.08 -2.15 -20.97
C LEU A 169 -0.64 -1.18 -21.90
N THR A 170 0.09 -0.22 -22.47
CA THR A 170 -0.39 0.69 -23.50
C THR A 170 0.54 0.64 -24.70
N THR A 171 -0.01 0.56 -25.92
CA THR A 171 0.78 0.54 -27.16
C THR A 171 0.41 1.69 -28.08
N PRO A 172 1.38 2.28 -28.81
CA PRO A 172 1.07 3.24 -29.86
C PRO A 172 0.37 2.52 -31.02
N GLY A 173 -0.86 2.96 -31.31
CA GLY A 173 -1.68 2.39 -32.38
C GLY A 173 -2.55 1.21 -31.93
N PRO A 174 -3.14 0.47 -32.89
CA PRO A 174 -4.11 -0.59 -32.58
C PRO A 174 -3.43 -1.81 -31.96
N THR A 175 -4.10 -2.44 -31.00
CA THR A 175 -3.58 -3.64 -30.32
C THR A 175 -3.48 -4.83 -31.27
N LEU A 176 -2.31 -5.44 -31.36
CA LEU A 176 -2.16 -6.72 -32.05
C LEU A 176 -2.50 -7.88 -31.11
N ARG A 177 -3.11 -8.94 -31.67
CA ARG A 177 -3.46 -10.14 -30.89
C ARG A 177 -2.23 -10.80 -30.25
N THR A 178 -1.10 -10.79 -30.96
CA THR A 178 0.18 -11.34 -30.49
C THR A 178 0.69 -10.58 -29.26
N GLU A 179 0.69 -9.26 -29.30
CA GLU A 179 1.10 -8.39 -28.18
C GLU A 179 0.19 -8.54 -26.97
N LEU A 180 -1.13 -8.63 -27.18
CA LEU A 180 -2.07 -8.88 -26.09
C LEU A 180 -1.75 -10.21 -25.38
N LEU A 181 -1.54 -11.29 -26.14
CA LEU A 181 -1.21 -12.59 -25.58
C LEU A 181 0.14 -12.58 -24.85
N GLU A 182 1.13 -11.88 -25.40
CA GLU A 182 2.44 -11.71 -24.76
C GLU A 182 2.35 -10.91 -23.46
N GLY A 183 1.59 -9.81 -23.46
CA GLY A 183 1.32 -9.00 -22.28
C GLY A 183 0.65 -9.79 -21.17
N LEU A 184 -0.40 -10.56 -21.50
CA LEU A 184 -1.07 -11.42 -20.52
C LEU A 184 -0.12 -12.50 -19.97
N ARG A 185 0.74 -13.11 -20.80
CA ARG A 185 1.77 -14.07 -20.35
C ARG A 185 2.83 -13.42 -19.46
N ALA A 186 3.15 -12.15 -19.70
CA ALA A 186 4.03 -11.37 -18.84
C ALA A 186 3.39 -10.96 -17.49
N GLY A 187 2.09 -11.24 -17.32
CA GLY A 187 1.34 -10.94 -16.10
C GLY A 187 0.61 -9.58 -16.14
N ALA A 188 0.46 -8.96 -17.30
CA ALA A 188 -0.38 -7.77 -17.43
C ALA A 188 -1.87 -8.13 -17.30
N ASN A 189 -2.67 -7.17 -16.84
CA ASN A 189 -4.13 -7.25 -16.75
C ASN A 189 -4.82 -6.87 -18.06
N GLY A 190 -4.06 -6.41 -19.05
CA GLY A 190 -4.50 -6.20 -20.42
C GLY A 190 -3.59 -5.24 -21.18
N LEU A 191 -3.94 -5.00 -22.45
CA LEU A 191 -3.25 -4.12 -23.38
C LEU A 191 -4.26 -3.17 -24.03
N TRP A 192 -3.95 -1.87 -24.05
CA TRP A 192 -4.76 -0.84 -24.69
C TRP A 192 -3.98 -0.13 -25.79
N GLY A 193 -4.59 -0.07 -26.96
CA GLY A 193 -4.07 0.65 -28.11
C GLY A 193 -4.55 2.10 -28.14
N GLN A 194 -3.83 2.94 -28.87
CA GLN A 194 -4.25 4.31 -29.17
C GLN A 194 -5.06 4.34 -30.49
N PRO A 195 -6.14 5.15 -30.57
CA PRO A 195 -6.64 6.06 -29.54
C PRO A 195 -7.31 5.33 -28.36
N LEU A 196 -6.96 5.75 -27.14
CA LEU A 196 -7.45 5.12 -25.92
C LEU A 196 -8.96 5.35 -25.73
N ASP A 197 -9.73 4.27 -25.68
CA ASP A 197 -11.09 4.31 -25.11
C ASP A 197 -11.00 4.59 -23.61
N THR A 198 -11.14 5.86 -23.27
CA THR A 198 -10.93 6.38 -21.93
C THR A 198 -11.95 5.81 -20.93
N GLU A 199 -13.22 5.69 -21.33
CA GLU A 199 -14.27 5.18 -20.46
C GLU A 199 -14.05 3.70 -20.16
N HIS A 200 -13.78 2.89 -21.19
CA HIS A 200 -13.49 1.47 -21.00
C HIS A 200 -12.23 1.25 -20.17
N PHE A 201 -11.16 2.01 -20.40
CA PHE A 201 -9.93 1.92 -19.62
C PHE A 201 -10.17 2.26 -18.14
N LEU A 202 -10.85 3.38 -17.85
CA LEU A 202 -11.12 3.79 -16.48
C LEU A 202 -11.99 2.79 -15.71
N LEU A 203 -13.03 2.25 -16.35
CA LEU A 203 -13.88 1.22 -15.73
C LEU A 203 -13.10 -0.08 -15.43
N ARG A 204 -12.19 -0.47 -16.32
CA ARG A 204 -11.33 -1.64 -16.13
C ARG A 204 -10.29 -1.42 -15.03
N LEU A 205 -9.67 -0.25 -15.00
CA LEU A 205 -8.75 0.17 -13.96
C LEU A 205 -9.44 0.20 -12.60
N GLU A 206 -10.62 0.81 -12.51
CA GLU A 206 -11.40 0.89 -11.27
C GLU A 206 -11.79 -0.51 -10.75
N GLY A 207 -12.25 -1.41 -11.62
CA GLY A 207 -12.58 -2.77 -11.24
C GLY A 207 -11.41 -3.54 -10.62
N HIS A 208 -10.22 -3.42 -11.22
CA HIS A 208 -9.01 -4.06 -10.68
C HIS A 208 -8.51 -3.39 -9.41
N LEU A 209 -8.60 -2.06 -9.31
CA LEU A 209 -8.25 -1.33 -8.11
C LEU A 209 -9.15 -1.70 -6.93
N ARG A 210 -10.46 -1.86 -7.14
CA ARG A 210 -11.37 -2.37 -6.10
C ARG A 210 -10.95 -3.77 -5.64
N ALA A 211 -10.67 -4.68 -6.56
CA ALA A 211 -10.18 -6.02 -6.22
C ALA A 211 -8.85 -5.98 -5.44
N LYS A 212 -7.91 -5.10 -5.82
CA LYS A 212 -6.67 -4.87 -5.08
C LYS A 212 -6.96 -4.39 -3.66
N LEU A 213 -7.80 -3.35 -3.51
CA LEU A 213 -8.12 -2.77 -2.21
C LEU A 213 -8.82 -3.78 -1.29
N ASP A 214 -9.71 -4.61 -1.84
CA ASP A 214 -10.36 -5.67 -1.07
C ASP A 214 -9.37 -6.76 -0.66
N ALA A 215 -8.42 -7.12 -1.54
CA ALA A 215 -7.32 -8.03 -1.20
C ALA A 215 -6.37 -7.43 -0.15
N ASP A 216 -6.07 -6.12 -0.25
CA ASP A 216 -5.27 -5.39 0.74
C ASP A 216 -5.98 -5.36 2.10
N ARG A 217 -7.28 -5.05 2.14
CA ARG A 217 -8.10 -5.11 3.36
C ARG A 217 -8.18 -6.51 3.94
N ALA A 218 -8.34 -7.53 3.11
CA ALA A 218 -8.34 -8.92 3.56
C ALA A 218 -6.99 -9.30 4.19
N ARG A 219 -5.88 -8.85 3.59
CA ARG A 219 -4.53 -9.03 4.15
C ARG A 219 -4.32 -8.24 5.44
N GLU A 220 -4.80 -7.00 5.52
CA GLU A 220 -4.75 -6.19 6.76
C GLU A 220 -5.55 -6.82 7.90
N HIS A 221 -6.69 -7.45 7.58
CA HIS A 221 -7.50 -8.20 8.55
C HIS A 221 -7.03 -9.64 8.76
N SER A 222 -5.98 -10.09 8.06
CA SER A 222 -5.41 -11.41 8.31
C SER A 222 -4.85 -11.47 9.72
N LEU A 223 -5.27 -12.51 10.46
CA LEU A 223 -4.73 -12.76 11.79
C LEU A 223 -3.27 -13.22 11.72
N PHE A 224 -2.84 -13.76 10.57
CA PHE A 224 -1.53 -14.37 10.40
C PHE A 224 -0.74 -13.72 9.25
N ASP A 225 0.54 -13.48 9.48
CA ASP A 225 1.52 -13.02 8.49
C ASP A 225 1.80 -14.16 7.49
N GLU A 226 1.50 -14.00 6.21
CA GLU A 226 1.56 -15.12 5.24
C GLU A 226 2.94 -15.77 5.12
N ARG A 227 4.02 -15.01 5.38
CA ARG A 227 5.41 -15.45 5.21
C ARG A 227 5.88 -16.36 6.34
N THR A 228 5.57 -15.99 7.58
CA THR A 228 5.96 -16.73 8.80
C THR A 228 4.82 -17.59 9.36
N GLY A 229 3.59 -17.26 8.96
CA GLY A 229 2.28 -17.65 9.48
C GLY A 229 2.04 -17.30 10.96
N LEU A 230 2.91 -16.49 11.57
CA LEU A 230 2.75 -16.00 12.94
C LEU A 230 1.66 -14.93 13.00
N TYR A 231 1.23 -14.51 14.19
CA TYR A 231 0.26 -13.40 14.27
C TYR A 231 0.80 -12.12 13.62
N THR A 232 -0.02 -11.39 12.88
CA THR A 232 0.33 -10.04 12.40
C THR A 232 0.44 -9.06 13.57
N ALA A 233 1.09 -7.91 13.37
CA ALA A 233 1.15 -6.85 14.39
C ALA A 233 -0.26 -6.39 14.83
N ALA A 234 -1.19 -6.26 13.87
CA ALA A 234 -2.58 -5.91 14.17
C ALA A 234 -3.29 -7.00 15.00
N ALA A 235 -3.07 -8.27 14.65
CA ALA A 235 -3.65 -9.39 15.39
C ALA A 235 -3.03 -9.55 16.79
N LEU A 236 -1.73 -9.32 16.94
CA LEU A 236 -1.06 -9.22 18.24
C LEU A 236 -1.73 -8.16 19.11
N GLN A 237 -1.99 -6.95 18.58
CA GLN A 237 -2.67 -5.89 19.33
C GLN A 237 -4.09 -6.28 19.77
N ARG A 238 -4.83 -7.01 18.93
CA ARG A 238 -6.13 -7.59 19.35
C ARG A 238 -5.94 -8.58 20.50
N ARG A 239 -4.95 -9.46 20.38
CA ARG A 239 -4.69 -10.51 21.37
C ARG A 239 -4.17 -9.97 22.70
N VAL A 240 -3.35 -8.92 22.67
CA VAL A 240 -2.92 -8.20 23.88
C VAL A 240 -4.14 -7.70 24.63
N ARG A 241 -5.11 -7.05 23.97
CA ARG A 241 -6.33 -6.54 24.63
C ARG A 241 -7.13 -7.66 25.30
N GLU A 242 -7.30 -8.79 24.63
CA GLU A 242 -7.99 -9.96 25.16
C GLU A 242 -7.26 -10.54 26.39
N LEU A 243 -5.95 -10.76 26.28
CA LEU A 243 -5.13 -11.33 27.36
C LEU A 243 -4.97 -10.36 28.53
N ALA A 244 -4.89 -9.06 28.27
CA ALA A 244 -4.84 -7.99 29.27
C ALA A 244 -6.11 -8.00 30.13
N ALA A 245 -7.28 -7.98 29.50
CA ALA A 245 -8.56 -8.02 30.22
C ALA A 245 -8.71 -9.30 31.06
N GLN A 246 -8.22 -10.44 30.55
CA GLN A 246 -8.19 -11.69 31.30
C GLN A 246 -7.21 -11.64 32.49
N ALA A 247 -6.02 -11.08 32.29
CA ALA A 247 -4.99 -10.95 33.32
C ALA A 247 -5.46 -10.04 34.46
N GLU A 248 -6.09 -8.90 34.12
CA GLU A 248 -6.73 -7.99 35.08
C GLU A 248 -7.81 -8.71 35.89
N ARG A 249 -8.74 -9.41 35.20
CA ARG A 249 -9.82 -10.15 35.86
C ARG A 249 -9.31 -11.22 36.83
N LEU A 250 -8.24 -11.91 36.49
CA LEU A 250 -7.67 -12.99 37.29
C LEU A 250 -6.60 -12.53 38.28
N GLY A 251 -6.20 -11.25 38.25
CA GLY A 251 -5.08 -10.75 39.06
C GLY A 251 -3.73 -11.38 38.70
N THR A 252 -3.53 -11.78 37.44
CA THR A 252 -2.30 -12.44 36.96
C THR A 252 -1.42 -11.49 36.14
N ALA A 253 -0.16 -11.87 35.92
CA ALA A 253 0.77 -11.10 35.10
C ALA A 253 0.59 -11.38 33.61
N LEU A 254 0.79 -10.37 32.76
CA LEU A 254 0.95 -10.52 31.32
C LEU A 254 2.33 -10.00 30.91
N THR A 255 3.14 -10.87 30.33
CA THR A 255 4.48 -10.51 29.85
C THR A 255 4.53 -10.49 28.33
N CYS A 256 5.31 -9.58 27.76
CA CYS A 256 5.73 -9.64 26.37
C CYS A 256 7.26 -9.74 26.31
N VAL A 257 7.77 -10.69 25.52
CA VAL A 257 9.19 -10.77 25.13
C VAL A 257 9.28 -10.46 23.64
N ALA A 258 9.93 -9.35 23.30
CA ALA A 258 10.28 -8.99 21.94
C ALA A 258 11.66 -9.55 21.57
N LEU A 259 11.80 -10.05 20.35
CA LEU A 259 12.99 -10.77 19.86
C LEU A 259 13.35 -10.27 18.45
N ALA A 260 14.65 -10.15 18.17
CA ALA A 260 15.16 -9.93 16.81
C ALA A 260 16.50 -10.65 16.60
N PRO A 261 16.86 -11.02 15.37
CA PRO A 261 18.18 -11.54 15.06
C PRO A 261 19.26 -10.46 15.26
N ASP A 262 20.31 -10.82 15.98
CA ASP A 262 21.46 -9.97 16.29
C ASP A 262 22.25 -9.63 15.01
N GLY A 263 22.68 -8.39 14.88
CA GLY A 263 23.38 -7.85 13.70
C GLY A 263 22.61 -6.73 12.99
N GLU A 264 23.31 -5.95 12.17
CA GLU A 264 22.71 -4.82 11.47
C GLU A 264 21.51 -5.23 10.60
N PRO A 265 20.47 -4.39 10.54
CA PRO A 265 19.45 -4.53 9.50
C PRO A 265 20.14 -4.47 8.14
N PRO A 266 19.67 -5.23 7.13
CA PRO A 266 20.24 -5.15 5.79
C PRO A 266 20.11 -3.70 5.33
N ALA A 267 21.10 -3.17 4.61
CA ALA A 267 20.95 -1.87 3.98
C ALA A 267 19.65 -1.88 3.17
N ARG A 268 18.81 -0.84 3.27
CA ARG A 268 17.57 -0.75 2.49
C ARG A 268 17.91 -0.96 1.01
N GLY A 269 17.38 -2.03 0.39
CA GLY A 269 17.66 -2.42 -0.99
C GLY A 269 18.68 -3.55 -1.17
N ASP A 270 19.26 -4.10 -0.10
CA ASP A 270 20.01 -5.37 -0.11
C ASP A 270 19.10 -6.51 0.36
N ASP A 271 18.01 -6.71 -0.38
CA ASP A 271 17.11 -7.86 -0.23
C ASP A 271 17.72 -9.07 -0.96
N GLY A 272 18.98 -9.39 -0.64
CA GLY A 272 19.59 -10.62 -1.13
C GLY A 272 18.69 -11.81 -0.77
N PRO A 273 18.57 -12.84 -1.63
CA PRO A 273 17.63 -13.96 -1.48
C PRO A 273 17.76 -14.75 -0.15
N GLY A 274 18.81 -14.49 0.64
CA GLY A 274 19.03 -15.09 1.97
C GLY A 274 18.47 -14.30 3.17
N SER A 275 18.19 -13.00 3.06
CA SER A 275 17.69 -12.20 4.21
C SER A 275 16.23 -12.56 4.54
N ASP A 276 15.40 -12.60 3.51
CA ASP A 276 13.99 -12.96 3.62
C ASP A 276 13.78 -14.41 4.09
N SER A 277 14.60 -15.35 3.60
CA SER A 277 14.60 -16.74 4.03
C SER A 277 14.95 -16.92 5.51
N ARG A 278 15.89 -16.13 6.05
CA ARG A 278 16.25 -16.18 7.49
C ARG A 278 15.11 -15.72 8.40
N ILE A 279 14.39 -14.67 8.02
CA ILE A 279 13.24 -14.17 8.80
C ILE A 279 12.10 -15.19 8.79
N GLU A 280 11.84 -15.82 7.65
CA GLU A 280 10.85 -16.89 7.53
C GLU A 280 11.22 -18.14 8.34
N SER A 281 12.50 -18.54 8.28
CA SER A 281 13.03 -19.66 9.07
C SER A 281 12.92 -19.38 10.58
N LEU A 282 13.35 -18.20 11.03
CA LEU A 282 13.21 -17.78 12.44
C LEU A 282 11.74 -17.76 12.87
N GLY A 283 10.83 -17.21 12.06
CA GLY A 283 9.41 -17.19 12.36
C GLY A 283 8.83 -18.60 12.56
N ARG A 284 9.23 -19.55 11.71
CA ARG A 284 8.85 -20.96 11.83
C ARG A 284 9.41 -21.60 13.11
N MET A 285 10.66 -21.34 13.46
CA MET A 285 11.29 -21.85 14.68
C MET A 285 10.63 -21.30 15.95
N LEU A 286 10.33 -20.00 15.99
CA LEU A 286 9.64 -19.37 17.11
C LEU A 286 8.23 -19.92 17.32
N ARG A 287 7.51 -20.22 16.23
CA ARG A 287 6.21 -20.90 16.33
C ARG A 287 6.34 -22.26 17.00
N THR A 288 7.32 -23.06 16.58
CA THR A 288 7.55 -24.40 17.12
C THR A 288 8.02 -24.37 18.58
N ALA A 289 8.79 -23.35 18.96
CA ALA A 289 9.33 -23.20 20.31
C ALA A 289 8.33 -22.58 21.31
N GLY A 290 7.33 -21.84 20.83
CA GLY A 290 6.28 -21.23 21.64
C GLY A 290 5.38 -22.26 22.31
N ARG A 291 4.91 -21.99 23.53
CA ARG A 291 3.88 -22.83 24.16
C ARG A 291 2.53 -22.55 23.52
N MET A 292 1.60 -23.51 23.58
CA MET A 292 0.22 -23.31 23.12
C MET A 292 -0.51 -22.15 23.84
N SER A 293 -0.09 -21.83 25.07
CA SER A 293 -0.60 -20.71 25.86
C SER A 293 -0.06 -19.35 25.41
N ASP A 294 1.06 -19.35 24.70
CA ASP A 294 1.77 -18.14 24.30
C ASP A 294 1.26 -17.69 22.93
N THR A 295 1.24 -16.38 22.69
CA THR A 295 0.93 -15.82 21.37
C THR A 295 2.21 -15.33 20.72
N VAL A 296 2.63 -15.95 19.62
CA VAL A 296 3.83 -15.56 18.87
C VAL A 296 3.41 -14.79 17.61
N GLY A 297 3.93 -13.58 17.43
CA GLY A 297 3.60 -12.75 16.28
C GLY A 297 4.80 -11.97 15.74
N ARG A 298 4.66 -11.50 14.50
CA ARG A 298 5.59 -10.61 13.84
C ARG A 298 5.20 -9.16 14.15
N ALA A 299 6.06 -8.46 14.89
CA ALA A 299 5.84 -7.10 15.37
C ALA A 299 6.45 -6.03 14.46
N GLY A 300 7.40 -6.41 13.59
CA GLY A 300 8.02 -5.55 12.59
C GLY A 300 8.73 -6.36 11.50
N PRO A 301 9.51 -5.71 10.62
CA PRO A 301 10.24 -6.39 9.56
C PRO A 301 11.19 -7.49 10.07
N ARG A 302 11.87 -7.24 11.20
CA ARG A 302 12.82 -8.17 11.84
C ARG A 302 12.41 -8.56 13.26
N GLU A 303 11.44 -7.86 13.82
CA GLU A 303 11.03 -7.97 15.21
C GLU A 303 9.86 -8.95 15.36
N PHE A 304 9.98 -9.82 16.35
CA PHE A 304 8.98 -10.77 16.79
C PHE A 304 8.57 -10.45 18.23
N ALA A 305 7.33 -10.80 18.59
CA ALA A 305 6.82 -10.62 19.94
C ALA A 305 6.13 -11.89 20.42
N VAL A 306 6.40 -12.26 21.67
CA VAL A 306 5.78 -13.40 22.35
C VAL A 306 5.02 -12.88 23.56
N LEU A 307 3.69 -12.99 23.52
CA LEU A 307 2.82 -12.70 24.66
C LEU A 307 2.68 -13.96 25.50
N ALA A 308 3.07 -13.85 26.77
CA ALA A 308 3.05 -14.94 27.72
C ALA A 308 2.12 -14.58 28.90
N PRO A 309 0.89 -15.11 28.92
CA PRO A 309 -0.01 -14.92 30.05
C PRO A 309 0.56 -15.65 31.30
N GLN A 310 0.17 -15.16 32.48
CA GLN A 310 0.58 -15.70 33.78
C GLN A 310 2.11 -15.83 33.95
N THR A 311 2.86 -14.95 33.30
CA THR A 311 4.32 -14.98 33.33
C THR A 311 4.84 -13.73 34.02
N SER A 312 5.65 -13.90 35.06
CA SER A 312 6.30 -12.82 35.80
C SER A 312 7.55 -12.29 35.08
N ALA A 313 8.14 -11.21 35.57
CA ALA A 313 9.40 -10.68 35.04
C ALA A 313 10.54 -11.71 35.08
N ALA A 314 10.67 -12.47 36.18
CA ALA A 314 11.64 -13.57 36.26
C ALA A 314 11.32 -14.68 35.22
N GLY A 315 10.04 -14.96 35.02
CA GLY A 315 9.58 -15.89 33.99
C GLY A 315 9.85 -15.40 32.56
N ALA A 316 9.89 -14.08 32.33
CA ALA A 316 10.19 -13.47 31.04
C ALA A 316 11.60 -13.82 30.57
N VAL A 317 12.59 -13.73 31.47
CA VAL A 317 13.97 -14.09 31.17
C VAL A 317 14.08 -15.58 30.84
N GLY A 318 13.48 -16.46 31.65
CA GLY A 318 13.47 -17.90 31.37
C GLY A 318 12.72 -18.27 30.09
N LEU A 319 11.67 -17.54 29.71
CA LEU A 319 11.00 -17.66 28.42
C LEU A 319 11.96 -17.29 27.28
N GLY A 320 12.63 -16.15 27.38
CA GLY A 320 13.64 -15.72 26.40
C GLY A 320 14.73 -16.77 26.22
N GLU A 321 15.36 -17.22 27.30
CA GLU A 321 16.43 -18.23 27.27
C GLU A 321 15.98 -19.53 26.61
N ARG A 322 14.76 -19.99 26.94
CA ARG A 322 14.18 -21.20 26.35
C ARG A 322 13.99 -21.03 24.84
N LEU A 323 13.43 -19.91 24.40
CA LEU A 323 13.22 -19.62 22.98
C LEU A 323 14.55 -19.52 22.23
N ALA A 324 15.54 -18.80 22.79
CA ALA A 324 16.86 -18.68 22.19
C ALA A 324 17.56 -20.03 22.04
N ARG A 325 17.48 -20.89 23.08
CA ARG A 325 18.02 -22.25 23.02
C ARG A 325 17.32 -23.09 21.95
N ALA A 326 15.99 -23.09 21.93
CA ALA A 326 15.20 -23.85 20.96
C ALA A 326 15.49 -23.41 19.51
N VAL A 327 15.57 -22.10 19.26
CA VAL A 327 15.96 -21.56 17.95
C VAL A 327 17.37 -22.02 17.58
N GLY A 328 18.33 -21.95 18.50
CA GLY A 328 19.70 -22.44 18.28
C GLY A 328 19.77 -23.94 17.96
N ASP A 329 18.95 -24.75 18.62
CA ASP A 329 18.87 -26.21 18.38
C ASP A 329 18.27 -26.52 17.01
N LEU A 330 17.17 -25.84 16.65
CA LEU A 330 16.51 -25.98 15.35
C LEU A 330 17.38 -25.49 14.19
N THR A 331 18.11 -24.38 14.38
CA THR A 331 19.05 -23.85 13.39
C THR A 331 20.16 -24.86 13.10
N ARG A 332 20.74 -25.46 14.15
CA ARG A 332 21.75 -26.53 14.00
C ARG A 332 21.21 -27.76 13.30
N ALA A 333 20.00 -28.20 13.64
CA ALA A 333 19.36 -29.35 13.01
C ALA A 333 19.06 -29.12 11.51
N ALA A 334 18.78 -27.87 11.12
CA ALA A 334 18.56 -27.47 9.74
C ALA A 334 19.86 -27.28 8.93
N GLY A 335 21.04 -27.34 9.56
CA GLY A 335 22.31 -27.02 8.90
C GLY A 335 22.48 -25.53 8.56
N GLU A 336 21.68 -24.67 9.20
CA GLU A 336 21.73 -23.21 9.02
C GLU A 336 22.81 -22.58 9.92
N PRO A 337 23.39 -21.43 9.54
CA PRO A 337 24.36 -20.73 10.38
C PRO A 337 23.71 -20.29 11.70
N PRO A 338 24.42 -20.38 12.84
CA PRO A 338 23.85 -20.10 14.16
C PRO A 338 23.29 -18.68 14.23
N LEU A 339 22.01 -18.58 14.62
CA LEU A 339 21.32 -17.31 14.75
C LEU A 339 21.40 -16.82 16.20
N ARG A 340 22.07 -15.69 16.41
CA ARG A 340 22.07 -14.99 17.71
C ARG A 340 20.83 -14.10 17.79
N LEU A 341 20.21 -14.02 18.96
CA LEU A 341 19.02 -13.21 19.20
C LEU A 341 19.31 -12.11 20.23
N ARG A 342 18.70 -10.96 20.00
CA ARG A 342 18.52 -9.89 20.99
C ARG A 342 17.08 -9.93 21.49
N ALA A 343 16.89 -9.55 22.74
CA ALA A 343 15.58 -9.55 23.38
C ALA A 343 15.33 -8.31 24.24
N GLY A 344 14.07 -7.93 24.31
CA GLY A 344 13.54 -6.95 25.25
C GLY A 344 12.26 -7.48 25.87
N TYR A 345 11.96 -7.13 27.11
CA TYR A 345 10.70 -7.56 27.73
C TYR A 345 10.06 -6.51 28.63
N GLU A 346 8.76 -6.65 28.82
CA GLU A 346 7.95 -5.89 29.77
C GLU A 346 6.94 -6.85 30.41
N THR A 347 6.58 -6.57 31.67
CA THR A 347 5.59 -7.33 32.42
C THR A 347 4.56 -6.40 33.04
N ALA A 348 3.32 -6.51 32.59
CA ALA A 348 2.19 -5.85 33.22
C ALA A 348 1.61 -6.71 34.36
N LEU A 349 1.39 -6.10 35.53
CA LEU A 349 0.75 -6.73 36.69
C LEU A 349 -0.63 -6.09 36.92
N GLY A 350 -1.68 -6.91 37.03
CA GLY A 350 -3.07 -6.45 36.93
C GLY A 350 -3.60 -5.44 37.95
N VAL A 351 -2.85 -4.93 38.94
CA VAL A 351 -3.41 -4.02 39.98
C VAL A 351 -2.42 -3.01 40.59
N ARG A 352 -1.15 -2.89 40.15
CA ARG A 352 -0.22 -1.93 40.78
C ARG A 352 -0.26 -0.56 40.10
N ARG A 353 -0.64 0.49 40.84
CA ARG A 353 -0.43 1.90 40.44
C ARG A 353 1.07 2.08 40.10
N GLY A 354 1.39 2.28 38.83
CA GLY A 354 2.76 2.46 38.32
C GLY A 354 3.26 1.39 37.36
N SER A 355 2.58 0.24 37.20
CA SER A 355 2.94 -0.72 36.14
C SER A 355 2.44 -0.25 34.76
N ALA A 356 3.08 -0.72 33.69
CA ALA A 356 2.61 -0.50 32.33
C ALA A 356 1.11 -0.81 32.20
N GLN A 357 0.37 -0.01 31.40
CA GLN A 357 -0.95 -0.47 30.97
C GLN A 357 -0.75 -1.82 30.27
N PRO A 358 -1.54 -2.86 30.60
CA PRO A 358 -1.36 -4.18 29.99
C PRO A 358 -1.39 -4.17 28.45
N THR A 359 -2.03 -3.16 27.85
CA THR A 359 -2.06 -2.89 26.41
C THR A 359 -0.73 -2.38 25.84
N GLU A 360 0.12 -1.75 26.64
CA GLU A 360 1.40 -1.18 26.24
C GLU A 360 2.57 -2.19 26.29
N VAL A 361 2.32 -3.40 26.81
CA VAL A 361 3.37 -4.41 27.07
C VAL A 361 4.21 -4.72 25.82
N VAL A 362 3.59 -4.73 24.63
CA VAL A 362 4.30 -4.96 23.36
C VAL A 362 5.18 -3.77 22.99
N VAL A 363 4.66 -2.55 23.12
CA VAL A 363 5.38 -1.32 22.73
C VAL A 363 6.63 -1.15 23.60
N ARG A 364 6.49 -1.39 24.91
CA ARG A 364 7.59 -1.30 25.88
C ARG A 364 8.62 -2.41 25.70
N ALA A 365 8.18 -3.65 25.46
CA ALA A 365 9.10 -4.75 25.13
C ALA A 365 9.91 -4.47 23.86
N LEU A 366 9.28 -3.90 22.81
CA LEU A 366 9.98 -3.48 21.59
C LEU A 366 10.96 -2.32 21.84
N ALA A 367 10.62 -1.37 22.71
CA ALA A 367 11.55 -0.32 23.10
C ALA A 367 12.76 -0.87 23.86
N ALA A 368 12.56 -1.83 24.77
CA ALA A 368 13.63 -2.54 25.47
C ALA A 368 14.52 -3.34 24.50
N LEU A 369 13.94 -3.94 23.46
CA LEU A 369 14.68 -4.65 22.42
C LEU A 369 15.61 -3.69 21.67
N ARG A 370 15.10 -2.54 21.25
CA ARG A 370 15.92 -1.51 20.58
C ARG A 370 17.07 -1.02 21.46
N ALA A 371 16.82 -0.86 22.76
CA ALA A 371 17.88 -0.52 23.72
C ALA A 371 18.93 -1.64 23.88
N SER A 372 18.52 -2.91 23.77
CA SER A 372 19.43 -4.07 23.76
C SER A 372 20.28 -4.13 22.48
N GLU A 373 19.72 -3.78 21.33
CA GLU A 373 20.44 -3.70 20.06
C GLU A 373 21.44 -2.54 20.03
N ALA A 374 21.10 -1.40 20.64
CA ALA A 374 21.95 -0.22 20.73
C ALA A 374 23.17 -0.39 21.65
N ASP A 375 23.17 -1.39 22.52
CA ASP A 375 24.27 -1.71 23.43
C ASP A 375 24.80 -3.13 23.16
N PRO A 376 25.70 -3.31 22.17
CA PRO A 376 26.18 -4.62 21.77
C PRO A 376 26.91 -5.38 22.87
N ARG A 377 27.48 -4.67 23.86
CA ARG A 377 28.22 -5.24 25.01
C ARG A 377 27.33 -5.50 26.22
N GLY A 378 26.11 -4.99 26.22
CA GLY A 378 25.12 -5.19 27.26
C GLY A 378 24.52 -6.61 27.25
N SER A 379 23.61 -6.84 28.20
CA SER A 379 22.84 -8.09 28.26
C SER A 379 22.05 -8.31 26.96
N TRP A 380 22.06 -9.54 26.45
CA TRP A 380 21.31 -9.92 25.24
C TRP A 380 19.79 -9.73 25.43
N ILE A 381 19.30 -9.83 26.68
CA ILE A 381 17.91 -9.56 27.07
C ILE A 381 17.84 -8.41 28.09
N ARG A 382 16.98 -7.41 27.83
CA ARG A 382 16.79 -6.25 28.72
C ARG A 382 15.32 -6.07 29.12
N CYS A 383 15.10 -5.64 30.36
CA CYS A 383 13.79 -5.12 30.78
C CYS A 383 13.60 -3.70 30.22
N PHE A 384 12.35 -3.30 29.98
CA PHE A 384 12.05 -1.89 29.73
C PHE A 384 12.33 -1.05 30.99
N GLU A 385 13.09 0.02 30.80
CA GLU A 385 13.38 1.05 31.81
C GLU A 385 12.78 2.35 31.27
N GLY A 386 11.78 2.88 31.98
CA GLY A 386 10.92 3.98 31.51
C GLY A 386 11.54 5.36 31.55
#